data_AF-A0A8H9G0F4-F1
#
_entry.id   AF-A0A8H9G0F4-F1
#
_cell.length_a   1.000
_cell.length_b   1.000
_cell.length_c   1.000
_cell.angle_alpha   90.00
_cell.angle_beta   90.00
_cell.angle_gamma   90.00
#
_symmetry.space_group_name_H-M   'P 1'
#
loop_
_entity.id
_entity.type
_entity.pdbx_description
1 polymer ?
#
loop_
_entity_poly.entity_id
_entity_poly.type
_entity_poly.pdbx_seq_one_letter_code
_entity_poly.pdbx_strand_id
1 'polypeptide(L)'
;MATTTKSTPKETKVKAKPSAAKDLNELFEDGLKDIYWAERELVKALPKMEKNATSQKLKTAISSHLEETKEHVSRLEEVFESIGIKAKAEKCDAMAGLLEEAKSIMEETESGAVRDAGIIAASQKVEHYEIATYGTLAAFAKTLEHKDALKLLLKTLKEEKSCDEKLTAIADTNLNSKAE
;
A
#
# COMPACT_ATOMS: atom_id res chain seq x y z
N MET A 1 0.12 -4.97 57.82
CA MET A 1 0.29 -5.25 56.38
C MET A 1 0.20 -3.92 55.64
N ALA A 2 1.34 -3.40 55.17
CA ALA A 2 1.37 -2.14 54.43
C ALA A 2 0.93 -2.42 52.99
N THR A 3 -0.25 -1.93 52.63
CA THR A 3 -0.78 -1.94 51.27
C THR A 3 0.01 -0.94 50.44
N THR A 4 0.99 -1.44 49.67
CA THR A 4 1.68 -0.65 48.64
C THR A 4 0.73 -0.47 47.45
N THR A 5 0.08 0.68 47.39
CA THR A 5 -0.58 1.16 46.17
C THR A 5 0.47 1.37 45.08
N LYS A 6 0.61 0.42 44.15
CA LYS A 6 1.32 0.63 42.89
C LYS A 6 0.55 1.70 42.10
N SER A 7 1.14 2.89 41.94
CA SER A 7 0.62 3.90 41.03
C SER A 7 0.77 3.40 39.60
N THR A 8 -0.33 3.31 38.86
CA THR A 8 -0.32 3.12 37.41
C THR A 8 0.45 4.28 36.75
N PRO A 9 1.34 4.03 35.77
CA PRO A 9 1.99 5.11 35.05
C PRO A 9 0.93 5.97 34.35
N LYS A 10 0.93 7.28 34.58
CA LYS A 10 0.09 8.20 33.79
C LYS A 10 0.59 8.17 32.35
N GLU A 11 -0.23 7.68 31.42
CA GLU A 11 0.05 7.76 29.99
C GLU A 11 0.24 9.24 29.60
N THR A 12 1.46 9.59 29.17
CA THR A 12 1.79 10.91 28.65
C THR A 12 1.62 10.92 27.14
N LYS A 13 1.21 12.07 26.58
CA LYS A 13 1.12 12.23 25.12
C LYS A 13 2.47 11.94 24.47
N VAL A 14 2.46 11.24 23.33
CA VAL A 14 3.66 10.98 22.53
C VAL A 14 4.30 12.32 22.15
N LYS A 15 5.59 12.48 22.44
CA LYS A 15 6.34 13.70 22.12
C LYS A 15 6.68 13.72 20.63
N ALA A 16 6.36 14.83 19.95
CA ALA A 16 6.72 15.03 18.55
C ALA A 16 8.24 14.99 18.34
N LYS A 17 8.67 14.37 17.23
CA LYS A 17 10.07 14.40 16.77
C LYS A 17 10.40 15.80 16.21
N PRO A 18 11.68 16.20 16.13
CA PRO A 18 12.08 17.47 15.51
C PRO A 18 11.64 17.62 14.05
N SER A 19 11.49 16.51 13.32
CA SER A 19 11.05 16.45 11.92
C SER A 19 9.54 16.23 11.76
N ALA A 20 8.75 16.37 12.83
CA ALA A 20 7.32 16.12 12.76
C ALA A 20 6.61 17.21 11.94
N ALA A 21 5.65 16.80 11.11
CA ALA A 21 4.75 17.69 10.40
C ALA A 21 4.04 18.64 11.37
N LYS A 22 4.04 19.94 11.04
CA LYS A 22 3.47 21.02 11.84
C LYS A 22 2.06 21.39 11.43
N ASP A 23 1.68 21.07 10.20
CA ASP A 23 0.38 21.34 9.62
C ASP A 23 -0.04 20.26 8.61
N LEU A 24 -1.23 20.43 8.02
CA LEU A 24 -1.78 19.48 7.07
C LEU A 24 -1.04 19.45 5.73
N ASN A 25 -0.38 20.55 5.32
CA ASN A 25 0.42 20.56 4.09
C ASN A 25 1.68 19.70 4.27
N GLU A 26 2.40 19.89 5.38
CA GLU A 26 3.58 19.07 5.69
C GLU A 26 3.18 17.58 5.81
N LEU A 27 2.05 17.27 6.46
CA LEU A 27 1.57 15.89 6.58
C LEU A 27 1.12 15.29 5.24
N PHE A 28 0.49 16.08 4.37
CA PHE A 28 0.12 15.65 3.02
C PHE A 28 1.35 15.38 2.15
N GLU A 29 2.36 16.26 2.20
CA GLU A 29 3.62 16.08 1.49
C GLU A 29 4.34 14.80 1.97
N ASP A 30 4.43 14.58 3.28
CA ASP A 30 5.05 13.38 3.83
C ASP A 30 4.32 12.10 3.38
N GLY A 31 2.99 12.11 3.37
CA GLY A 31 2.19 11.00 2.86
C GLY A 31 2.37 10.76 1.35
N LEU A 32 2.54 11.81 0.55
CA LEU A 32 2.84 11.67 -0.89
C LEU A 32 4.22 11.04 -1.12
N LYS A 33 5.24 11.44 -0.34
CA LYS A 33 6.59 10.85 -0.44
C LYS A 33 6.60 9.38 -0.07
N ASP A 34 5.79 9.02 0.92
CA ASP A 34 5.64 7.66 1.44
C ASP A 34 4.98 6.74 0.39
N ILE A 35 3.81 7.12 -0.14
CA ILE A 35 3.13 6.33 -1.18
C ILE A 35 3.94 6.30 -2.49
N TYR A 36 4.64 7.37 -2.86
CA TYR A 36 5.53 7.37 -4.03
C TYR A 36 6.71 6.41 -3.88
N TRP A 37 7.22 6.22 -2.67
CA TRP A 37 8.20 5.16 -2.43
C TRP A 37 7.57 3.78 -2.53
N ALA A 38 6.38 3.59 -1.94
CA ALA A 38 5.66 2.32 -1.92
C ALA A 38 5.42 1.79 -3.34
N GLU A 39 4.84 2.62 -4.20
CA GLU A 39 4.57 2.32 -5.61
C GLU A 39 5.84 1.92 -6.37
N ARG A 40 6.94 2.64 -6.14
CA ARG A 40 8.23 2.35 -6.79
C ARG A 40 8.86 1.04 -6.33
N GLU A 41 8.67 0.64 -5.09
CA GLU A 41 9.09 -0.68 -4.64
C GLU A 41 8.13 -1.79 -5.13
N LEU A 42 6.84 -1.49 -5.23
CA LEU A 42 5.85 -2.41 -5.76
C LEU A 42 6.13 -2.78 -7.22
N VAL A 43 6.51 -1.79 -8.06
CA VAL A 43 7.00 -2.03 -9.44
C VAL A 43 8.14 -3.07 -9.50
N LYS A 44 9.00 -3.13 -8.48
CA LYS A 44 10.10 -4.11 -8.41
C LYS A 44 9.65 -5.46 -7.86
N ALA A 45 8.65 -5.47 -6.97
CA ALA A 45 8.18 -6.67 -6.29
C ALA A 45 7.21 -7.49 -7.14
N LEU A 46 6.30 -6.85 -7.89
CA LEU A 46 5.27 -7.52 -8.69
C LEU A 46 5.83 -8.54 -9.70
N PRO A 47 6.93 -8.27 -10.44
CA PRO A 47 7.54 -9.28 -11.32
C PRO A 47 7.98 -10.56 -10.59
N LYS A 48 8.40 -10.45 -9.33
CA LYS A 48 8.77 -11.62 -8.51
C LYS A 48 7.53 -12.42 -8.12
N MET A 49 6.44 -11.76 -7.76
CA MET A 49 5.17 -12.41 -7.42
C MET A 49 4.57 -13.12 -8.63
N GLU A 50 4.54 -12.45 -9.79
CA GLU A 50 4.05 -13.05 -11.05
C GLU A 50 4.83 -14.33 -11.42
N LYS A 51 6.16 -14.28 -11.32
CA LYS A 51 7.03 -15.42 -11.62
C LYS A 51 6.76 -16.62 -10.71
N ASN A 52 6.37 -16.38 -9.46
CA ASN A 52 6.14 -17.42 -8.47
C ASN A 52 4.68 -17.91 -8.41
N ALA A 53 3.77 -17.22 -9.10
CA ALA A 53 2.42 -17.71 -9.28
C ALA A 53 2.38 -18.90 -10.27
N THR A 54 1.41 -19.79 -10.12
CA THR A 54 1.16 -20.92 -11.02
C THR A 54 -0.14 -20.76 -11.82
N SER A 55 -1.14 -20.10 -11.23
CA SER A 55 -2.40 -19.75 -11.87
C SER A 55 -2.20 -18.70 -12.96
N GLN A 56 -2.63 -19.03 -14.19
CA GLN A 56 -2.57 -18.09 -15.31
C GLN A 56 -3.41 -16.83 -15.07
N LYS A 57 -4.56 -16.96 -14.38
CA LYS A 57 -5.40 -15.81 -14.01
C LYS A 57 -4.68 -14.88 -13.04
N LEU A 58 -3.99 -15.44 -12.04
CA LEU A 58 -3.22 -14.67 -11.07
C LEU A 58 -2.06 -13.94 -11.73
N LYS A 59 -1.32 -14.62 -12.62
CA LYS A 59 -0.25 -13.98 -13.41
C LYS A 59 -0.76 -12.78 -14.21
N THR A 60 -1.86 -12.96 -14.92
CA THR A 60 -2.47 -11.88 -15.71
C THR A 60 -2.92 -10.71 -14.83
N ALA A 61 -3.47 -10.98 -13.64
CA ALA A 61 -3.84 -9.93 -12.69
C ALA A 61 -2.61 -9.15 -12.19
N ILE A 62 -1.55 -9.84 -11.76
CA ILE A 62 -0.31 -9.21 -11.28
C ILE A 62 0.38 -8.42 -12.40
N SER A 63 0.43 -8.95 -13.62
CA SER A 63 1.01 -8.26 -14.78
C SER A 63 0.20 -7.01 -15.14
N SER A 64 -1.13 -7.06 -15.06
CA SER A 64 -1.99 -5.90 -15.31
C SER A 64 -1.77 -4.84 -14.23
N HIS A 65 -1.73 -5.26 -12.96
CA HIS A 65 -1.48 -4.35 -11.85
C HIS A 65 -0.10 -3.70 -11.95
N LEU A 66 0.95 -4.42 -12.38
CA LEU A 66 2.28 -3.84 -12.62
C LEU A 66 2.26 -2.67 -13.63
N GLU A 67 1.44 -2.77 -14.69
CA GLU A 67 1.31 -1.66 -15.63
C GLU A 67 0.52 -0.49 -15.01
N GLU A 68 -0.54 -0.79 -14.24
CA GLU A 68 -1.28 0.23 -13.47
C GLU A 68 -0.34 0.94 -12.47
N THR A 69 0.43 0.22 -11.65
CA THR A 69 1.42 0.76 -10.68
C THR A 69 2.46 1.66 -11.35
N LYS A 70 2.95 1.32 -12.55
CA LYS A 70 3.87 2.21 -13.30
C LYS A 70 3.18 3.53 -13.68
N GLU A 71 1.92 3.48 -14.09
CA GLU A 71 1.13 4.68 -14.33
C GLU A 71 0.88 5.46 -13.03
N HIS A 72 0.70 4.78 -11.89
CA HIS A 72 0.52 5.40 -10.58
C HIS A 72 1.76 6.18 -10.15
N VAL A 73 2.96 5.62 -10.36
CA VAL A 73 4.24 6.33 -10.15
C VAL A 73 4.28 7.62 -10.97
N SER A 74 3.99 7.56 -12.27
CA SER A 74 3.97 8.76 -13.13
C SER A 74 2.88 9.75 -12.71
N ARG A 75 1.73 9.26 -12.26
CA ARG A 75 0.63 10.10 -11.79
C ARG A 75 0.96 10.82 -10.48
N LEU A 76 1.70 10.17 -9.58
CA LEU A 76 2.20 10.82 -8.38
C LEU A 76 3.19 11.93 -8.71
N GLU A 77 4.00 11.79 -9.76
CA GLU A 77 4.86 12.87 -10.25
C GLU A 77 4.03 14.07 -10.73
N GLU A 78 2.92 13.84 -11.43
CA GLU A 78 1.94 14.89 -11.77
C GLU A 78 1.29 15.51 -10.53
N VAL A 79 1.00 14.71 -9.49
CA VAL A 79 0.46 15.21 -8.21
C VAL A 79 1.47 16.16 -7.56
N PHE A 80 2.74 15.76 -7.45
CA PHE A 80 3.82 16.59 -6.92
C PHE A 80 3.98 17.90 -7.71
N GLU A 81 3.97 17.83 -9.04
CA GLU A 81 4.05 19.00 -9.91
C GLU A 81 2.86 19.95 -9.67
N SER A 82 1.64 19.41 -9.55
CA SER A 82 0.42 20.21 -9.36
C SER A 82 0.40 21.03 -8.06
N ILE A 83 1.17 20.62 -7.05
CA ILE A 83 1.33 21.33 -5.77
C ILE A 83 2.65 22.12 -5.68
N GLY A 84 3.43 22.16 -6.76
CA GLY A 84 4.68 22.94 -6.83
C GLY A 84 5.85 22.35 -6.05
N ILE A 85 5.84 21.03 -5.80
CA ILE A 85 6.88 20.34 -5.02
C ILE A 85 7.59 19.33 -5.93
N LYS A 86 8.90 19.16 -5.74
CA LYS A 86 9.65 18.13 -6.47
C LYS A 86 9.33 16.75 -5.90
N ALA A 87 8.96 15.81 -6.77
CA ALA A 87 8.77 14.41 -6.39
C ALA A 87 10.00 13.86 -5.67
N LYS A 88 9.76 13.28 -4.49
CA LYS A 88 10.78 12.66 -3.64
C LYS A 88 10.18 11.43 -2.98
N ALA A 89 10.88 10.32 -3.05
CA ALA A 89 10.49 9.10 -2.35
C ALA A 89 11.10 9.10 -0.95
N GLU A 90 10.30 8.77 0.06
CA GLU A 90 10.76 8.48 1.42
C GLU A 90 10.29 7.12 1.84
N LYS A 91 11.16 6.37 2.54
CA LYS A 91 10.92 4.95 2.81
C LYS A 91 9.63 4.76 3.60
N CYS A 92 8.71 3.99 3.02
CA CYS A 92 7.51 3.53 3.68
C CYS A 92 7.78 2.25 4.45
N ASP A 93 7.86 2.36 5.78
CA ASP A 93 8.07 1.20 6.64
C ASP A 93 6.88 0.23 6.61
N ALA A 94 5.66 0.73 6.38
CA ALA A 94 4.46 -0.11 6.27
C ALA A 94 4.50 -0.98 4.99
N MET A 95 4.70 -0.35 3.83
CA MET A 95 4.84 -1.09 2.57
C MET A 95 6.06 -2.01 2.59
N ALA A 96 7.19 -1.57 3.15
CA ALA A 96 8.36 -2.44 3.30
C ALA A 96 8.04 -3.71 4.09
N GLY A 97 7.25 -3.60 5.17
CA GLY A 97 6.80 -4.74 5.94
C GLY A 97 5.90 -5.68 5.14
N LEU A 98 4.93 -5.13 4.39
CA LEU A 98 4.03 -5.92 3.54
C LEU A 98 4.77 -6.66 2.43
N LEU A 99 5.78 -6.04 1.82
CA LEU A 99 6.59 -6.68 0.78
C LEU A 99 7.49 -7.78 1.35
N GLU A 100 8.03 -7.62 2.56
CA GLU A 100 8.75 -8.70 3.25
C GLU A 100 7.81 -9.84 3.67
N GLU A 101 6.58 -9.54 4.07
CA GLU A 101 5.56 -10.57 4.33
C GLU A 101 5.24 -11.36 3.05
N ALA A 102 4.99 -10.67 1.94
CA ALA A 102 4.74 -11.30 0.63
C ALA A 102 5.88 -12.23 0.20
N LYS A 103 7.13 -11.78 0.42
CA LYS A 103 8.32 -12.59 0.16
C LYS A 103 8.38 -13.81 1.07
N SER A 104 8.14 -13.65 2.37
CA SER A 104 8.16 -14.75 3.34
C SER A 104 7.12 -15.80 3.00
N ILE A 105 5.89 -15.39 2.65
CA ILE A 105 4.82 -16.30 2.20
C ILE A 105 5.25 -17.14 1.00
N MET A 106 5.92 -16.56 -0.01
CA MET A 106 6.42 -17.32 -1.16
C MET A 106 7.53 -18.31 -0.78
N GLU A 107 8.31 -18.04 0.27
CA GLU A 107 9.38 -18.90 0.79
C GLU A 107 8.83 -20.01 1.70
N GLU A 108 7.72 -19.76 2.41
CA GLU A 108 7.07 -20.67 3.36
C GLU A 108 6.02 -21.60 2.72
N THR A 109 5.66 -21.37 1.46
CA THR A 109 4.66 -22.16 0.74
C THR A 109 5.26 -22.90 -0.45
N GLU A 110 4.83 -24.14 -0.67
CA GLU A 110 5.18 -24.90 -1.86
C GLU A 110 4.54 -24.32 -3.13
N SER A 111 5.24 -24.40 -4.25
CA SER A 111 4.71 -23.92 -5.55
C SER A 111 3.42 -24.65 -5.92
N GLY A 112 2.37 -23.89 -6.26
CA GLY A 112 1.06 -24.45 -6.61
C GLY A 112 -0.07 -23.62 -5.99
N ALA A 113 -1.22 -24.25 -5.77
CA ALA A 113 -2.42 -23.58 -5.27
C ALA A 113 -2.22 -22.89 -3.91
N VAL A 114 -1.45 -23.50 -3.00
CA VAL A 114 -1.16 -22.93 -1.67
C VAL A 114 -0.35 -21.64 -1.79
N ARG A 115 0.71 -21.62 -2.61
CA ARG A 115 1.47 -20.39 -2.88
C ARG A 115 0.65 -19.33 -3.59
N ASP A 116 -0.18 -19.72 -4.56
CA ASP A 116 -1.07 -18.77 -5.25
C ASP A 116 -2.05 -18.11 -4.28
N ALA A 117 -2.65 -18.87 -3.35
CA ALA A 117 -3.50 -18.32 -2.30
C ALA A 117 -2.72 -17.37 -1.38
N GLY A 118 -1.48 -17.73 -1.02
CA GLY A 118 -0.59 -16.86 -0.26
C GLY A 118 -0.23 -15.56 -0.99
N ILE A 119 0.07 -15.63 -2.29
CA ILE A 119 0.35 -14.45 -3.14
C ILE A 119 -0.88 -13.54 -3.18
N ILE A 120 -2.08 -14.10 -3.38
CA ILE A 120 -3.32 -13.31 -3.38
C ILE A 120 -3.52 -12.62 -2.03
N ALA A 121 -3.39 -13.36 -0.93
CA ALA A 121 -3.55 -12.79 0.41
C ALA A 121 -2.55 -11.65 0.68
N ALA A 122 -1.30 -11.80 0.24
CA ALA A 122 -0.28 -10.77 0.37
C ALA A 122 -0.60 -9.54 -0.51
N SER A 123 -0.99 -9.76 -1.77
CA SER A 123 -1.39 -8.70 -2.69
C SER A 123 -2.58 -7.90 -2.15
N GLN A 124 -3.63 -8.55 -1.61
CA GLN A 124 -4.77 -7.82 -1.04
C GLN A 124 -4.39 -6.96 0.17
N LYS A 125 -3.42 -7.38 0.99
CA LYS A 125 -2.91 -6.53 2.08
C LYS A 125 -2.22 -5.27 1.55
N VAL A 126 -1.48 -5.39 0.44
CA VAL A 126 -0.89 -4.25 -0.29
C VAL A 126 -1.99 -3.34 -0.81
N GLU A 127 -2.99 -3.87 -1.53
CA GLU A 127 -4.12 -3.07 -2.05
C GLU A 127 -4.86 -2.32 -0.93
N HIS A 128 -5.15 -2.99 0.18
CA HIS A 128 -5.84 -2.36 1.31
C HIS A 128 -5.03 -1.21 1.95
N TYR A 129 -3.71 -1.34 1.99
CA TYR A 129 -2.82 -0.27 2.41
C TYR A 129 -2.91 0.93 1.46
N GLU A 130 -2.87 0.68 0.15
CA GLU A 130 -2.92 1.73 -0.87
C GLU A 130 -4.30 2.40 -0.91
N ILE A 131 -5.39 1.64 -0.83
CA ILE A 131 -6.77 2.14 -0.74
C ILE A 131 -6.93 3.09 0.47
N ALA A 132 -6.41 2.69 1.64
CA ALA A 132 -6.47 3.53 2.83
C ALA A 132 -5.63 4.81 2.66
N THR A 133 -4.46 4.69 2.07
CA THR A 133 -3.51 5.79 1.88
C THR A 133 -4.04 6.79 0.86
N TYR A 134 -4.41 6.35 -0.35
CA TYR A 134 -4.98 7.21 -1.39
C TYR A 134 -6.31 7.84 -0.96
N GLY A 135 -7.15 7.12 -0.22
CA GLY A 135 -8.38 7.67 0.36
C GLY A 135 -8.09 8.83 1.32
N THR A 136 -7.07 8.68 2.17
CA THR A 136 -6.63 9.72 3.11
C THR A 136 -6.02 10.92 2.39
N LEU A 137 -5.12 10.68 1.45
CA LEU A 137 -4.47 11.73 0.66
C LEU A 137 -5.47 12.53 -0.19
N ALA A 138 -6.47 11.87 -0.77
CA ALA A 138 -7.55 12.55 -1.47
C ALA A 138 -8.34 13.46 -0.51
N ALA A 139 -8.64 13.01 0.72
CA ALA A 139 -9.31 13.85 1.71
C ALA A 139 -8.48 15.07 2.11
N PHE A 140 -7.15 14.90 2.24
CA PHE A 140 -6.23 16.01 2.51
C PHE A 140 -6.18 16.98 1.33
N ALA A 141 -5.99 16.50 0.10
CA ALA A 141 -5.98 17.33 -1.10
C ALA A 141 -7.28 18.14 -1.25
N LYS A 142 -8.43 17.54 -0.90
CA LYS A 142 -9.72 18.25 -0.87
C LYS A 142 -9.73 19.39 0.17
N THR A 143 -9.20 19.14 1.37
CA THR A 143 -9.17 20.11 2.48
C THR A 143 -8.22 21.27 2.18
N LEU A 144 -7.10 20.98 1.50
CA LEU A 144 -6.10 21.95 1.08
C LEU A 144 -6.43 22.64 -0.25
N GLU A 145 -7.58 22.33 -0.85
CA GLU A 145 -8.06 22.86 -2.14
C GLU A 145 -7.15 22.54 -3.35
N HIS A 146 -6.31 21.50 -3.26
CA HIS A 146 -5.51 20.98 -4.37
C HIS A 146 -6.36 20.15 -5.34
N LYS A 147 -7.15 20.82 -6.18
CA LYS A 147 -8.15 20.19 -7.07
C LYS A 147 -7.56 19.18 -8.05
N ASP A 148 -6.39 19.48 -8.63
CA ASP A 148 -5.74 18.58 -9.59
C ASP A 148 -5.19 17.34 -8.89
N ALA A 149 -4.46 17.51 -7.78
CA ALA A 149 -4.03 16.41 -6.93
C ALA A 149 -5.20 15.52 -6.49
N LEU A 150 -6.31 16.11 -6.02
CA LEU A 150 -7.51 15.37 -5.63
C LEU A 150 -8.04 14.49 -6.77
N LYS A 151 -8.15 15.03 -7.98
CA LYS A 151 -8.63 14.30 -9.15
C LYS A 151 -7.72 13.12 -9.49
N LEU A 152 -6.41 13.33 -9.46
CA LEU A 152 -5.41 12.31 -9.78
C LEU A 152 -5.39 11.19 -8.72
N LEU A 153 -5.40 11.55 -7.43
CA LEU A 153 -5.43 10.60 -6.32
C LEU A 153 -6.72 9.75 -6.31
N LEU A 154 -7.88 10.35 -6.62
CA LEU A 154 -9.14 9.60 -6.74
C LEU A 154 -9.15 8.65 -7.94
N LYS A 155 -8.40 8.96 -9.01
CA LYS A 155 -8.24 8.05 -10.14
C LYS A 155 -7.46 6.81 -9.72
N THR A 156 -6.32 6.97 -9.06
CA THR A 156 -5.53 5.85 -8.53
C THR A 156 -6.35 5.04 -7.53
N LEU A 157 -7.01 5.68 -6.57
CA LEU A 157 -7.88 5.01 -5.60
C LEU A 157 -8.93 4.10 -6.24
N LYS A 158 -9.48 4.49 -7.39
CA LYS A 158 -10.46 3.68 -8.11
C LYS A 158 -9.80 2.46 -8.76
N GLU A 159 -8.59 2.63 -9.29
CA GLU A 159 -7.81 1.57 -9.91
C GLU A 159 -7.44 0.51 -8.85
N GLU A 160 -6.94 0.89 -7.66
CA GLU A 160 -6.63 -0.07 -6.58
C GLU A 160 -7.85 -0.85 -6.09
N LYS A 161 -8.99 -0.16 -5.91
CA LYS A 161 -10.23 -0.85 -5.55
C LYS A 161 -10.64 -1.89 -6.59
N SER A 162 -10.43 -1.59 -7.87
CA SER A 162 -10.70 -2.54 -8.94
C SER A 162 -9.70 -3.69 -8.94
N CYS A 163 -8.43 -3.44 -8.59
CA CYS A 163 -7.43 -4.49 -8.43
C CYS A 163 -7.81 -5.46 -7.31
N ASP A 164 -8.16 -4.95 -6.13
CA ASP A 164 -8.62 -5.77 -4.99
C ASP A 164 -9.88 -6.59 -5.31
N GLU A 165 -10.86 -6.01 -6.02
CA GLU A 165 -12.04 -6.74 -6.49
C GLU A 165 -11.66 -7.89 -7.44
N LYS A 166 -10.70 -7.67 -8.35
CA LYS A 166 -10.19 -8.74 -9.25
C LYS A 166 -9.48 -9.84 -8.44
N LEU A 167 -8.67 -9.47 -7.45
CA LEU A 167 -7.97 -10.44 -6.59
C LEU A 167 -8.96 -11.28 -5.78
N THR A 168 -10.00 -10.65 -5.20
CA THR A 168 -11.09 -11.33 -4.49
C THR A 168 -11.78 -12.34 -5.41
N ALA A 169 -12.13 -11.95 -6.64
CA ALA A 169 -12.75 -12.86 -7.60
C ALA A 169 -11.85 -14.06 -7.97
N ILE A 170 -10.53 -13.88 -7.99
CA ILE A 170 -9.57 -14.96 -8.23
C ILE A 170 -9.49 -15.89 -7.00
N ALA A 171 -9.51 -15.33 -5.78
CA ALA A 171 -9.52 -16.11 -4.54
C ALA A 171 -10.76 -17.03 -4.45
N ASP A 172 -11.93 -16.47 -4.75
CA ASP A 172 -13.22 -17.18 -4.73
C ASP A 172 -13.34 -18.24 -5.82
N THR A 173 -12.66 -18.06 -6.97
CA THR A 173 -12.71 -19.02 -8.08
C THR A 173 -11.73 -20.18 -7.87
N ASN A 174 -12.10 -21.14 -7.02
CA ASN A 174 -11.52 -22.49 -6.92
C ASN A 174 -10.01 -22.58 -6.58
N LEU A 175 -9.37 -21.51 -6.09
CA LEU A 175 -7.96 -21.57 -5.66
C LEU A 175 -7.85 -22.09 -4.23
N ASN A 176 -8.68 -21.58 -3.31
CA ASN A 176 -8.70 -22.07 -1.93
C ASN A 176 -9.21 -23.52 -1.82
N SER A 177 -10.19 -23.91 -2.62
CA SER A 177 -10.69 -25.30 -2.65
C SER A 177 -9.70 -26.32 -3.24
N LYS A 178 -8.64 -25.84 -3.92
CA LYS A 178 -7.53 -26.67 -4.43
C LYS A 178 -6.31 -26.66 -3.49
N ALA A 179 -6.37 -25.85 -2.43
CA ALA A 179 -5.32 -25.73 -1.42
C ALA A 179 -5.61 -26.59 -0.17
N GLU A 180 -6.80 -27.21 -0.08
CA GLU A 180 -7.13 -28.32 0.83
C GLU A 180 -6.55 -29.65 0.33
#